data_AF-A0A945EKB2-F1
#
_entry.id   AF-A0A945EKB2-F1
#
_cell.length_a   1.000
_cell.length_b   1.000
_cell.length_c   1.000
_cell.angle_alpha   90.00
_cell.angle_beta   90.00
_cell.angle_gamma   90.00
#
_symmetry.space_group_name_H-M   'P 1'
#
loop_
_entity.id
_entity.type
_entity.pdbx_description
1 polymer ?
#
loop_
_entity_poly.entity_id
_entity_poly.type
_entity_poly.pdbx_seq_one_letter_code
_entity_poly.pdbx_strand_id
1 'polypeptide(L)'
;MKNLICILILVFTTTFSTQAQKKRGHKGSEMTTAQQATLKVKQMTLALDLNAKQQKEITPLIIRKIEVVKEMKAAKEEHRKSEKRPNGDAIFAMKNNYLDAQIMMKNKMKQILTAAQFQKFEKMAKTKKRMAAKKMKHQKGKRGKKRGSRK
;
A
#
# COMPACT_ATOMS: atom_id res chain seq x y z
N MET A 1 5.60 59.91 -5.45
CA MET A 1 6.34 58.64 -5.24
C MET A 1 6.44 58.35 -3.75
N LYS A 2 5.59 57.46 -3.22
CA LYS A 2 5.77 56.69 -1.97
C LYS A 2 4.53 55.89 -1.52
N ASN A 3 3.40 55.90 -2.25
CA ASN A 3 2.19 55.23 -1.74
C ASN A 3 1.54 54.21 -2.71
N LEU A 4 2.21 53.84 -3.82
CA LEU A 4 1.67 52.87 -4.80
C LEU A 4 2.40 51.52 -4.84
N ILE A 5 3.53 51.39 -4.15
CA ILE A 5 4.32 50.14 -4.15
C ILE A 5 3.71 49.10 -3.18
N CYS A 6 3.00 49.53 -2.13
CA CYS A 6 2.47 48.63 -1.11
C CYS A 6 1.27 47.79 -1.55
N ILE A 7 0.50 48.25 -2.56
CA ILE A 7 -0.71 47.54 -3.02
C ILE A 7 -0.34 46.40 -4.00
N LEU A 8 0.75 46.53 -4.76
CA LEU A 8 1.17 45.50 -5.73
C LEU A 8 1.72 44.23 -5.04
N ILE A 9 2.27 44.37 -3.82
CA ILE A 9 2.89 43.25 -3.08
C ILE A 9 1.83 42.41 -2.36
N LEU A 10 0.70 43.00 -1.95
CA LEU A 10 -0.36 42.29 -1.19
C LEU A 10 -1.18 41.33 -2.06
N VAL A 11 -1.27 41.58 -3.37
CA VAL A 11 -2.03 40.73 -4.32
C VAL A 11 -1.21 39.51 -4.78
N PHE A 12 0.12 39.59 -4.73
CA PHE A 12 0.99 38.46 -5.09
C PHE A 12 1.08 37.38 -4.01
N THR A 13 0.87 37.72 -2.73
CA THR A 13 0.97 36.74 -1.63
C THR A 13 -0.28 35.88 -1.45
N THR A 14 -1.45 36.29 -1.95
CA THR A 14 -2.71 35.56 -1.75
C THR A 14 -3.01 34.51 -2.83
N THR A 15 -2.35 34.58 -3.99
CA THR A 15 -2.53 33.59 -5.08
C THR A 15 -1.68 32.33 -4.91
N PHE A 16 -0.61 32.36 -4.12
CA PHE A 16 0.23 31.17 -3.87
C PHE A 16 -0.34 30.20 -2.81
N SER A 17 -1.26 30.65 -1.96
CA SER A 17 -1.76 29.82 -0.83
C SER A 17 -2.95 28.91 -1.20
N THR A 18 -3.58 29.11 -2.36
CA THR A 18 -4.87 28.43 -2.69
C THR A 18 -4.74 27.23 -3.63
N GLN A 19 -3.57 26.97 -4.22
CA GLN A 19 -3.34 25.78 -5.06
C GLN A 19 -2.79 24.56 -4.31
N ALA A 20 -2.34 24.69 -3.06
CA ALA A 20 -1.80 23.56 -2.28
C ALA A 20 -2.88 22.56 -1.78
N GLN A 21 -4.18 22.88 -1.91
CA GLN A 21 -5.29 22.01 -1.49
C GLN A 21 -6.14 21.45 -2.62
N LYS A 22 -5.95 21.86 -3.88
CA LYS A 22 -6.72 21.32 -5.01
C LYS A 22 -5.92 20.20 -5.68
N LYS A 23 -6.49 18.99 -5.62
CA LYS A 23 -6.05 17.76 -6.29
C LYS A 23 -4.83 17.05 -5.69
N ARG A 24 -4.99 16.49 -4.48
CA ARG A 24 -4.40 15.16 -4.16
C ARG A 24 -5.16 14.06 -4.93
N GLY A 25 -5.16 14.19 -6.25
CA GLY A 25 -5.78 13.31 -7.21
C GLY A 25 -4.76 12.94 -8.28
N HIS A 26 -3.51 12.70 -7.90
CA HIS A 26 -2.66 11.88 -8.77
C HIS A 26 -3.17 10.45 -8.69
N LYS A 27 -4.21 10.17 -9.50
CA LYS A 27 -4.23 8.90 -10.23
C LYS A 27 -2.97 8.93 -11.10
N GLY A 28 -1.85 8.49 -10.54
CA GLY A 28 -0.69 8.17 -11.36
C GLY A 28 -1.12 7.20 -12.45
N SER A 29 -0.41 7.19 -13.57
CA SER A 29 -0.66 6.23 -14.65
C SER A 29 -0.89 4.83 -14.08
N GLU A 30 -2.05 4.24 -14.40
CA GLU A 30 -2.37 2.90 -13.90
C GLU A 30 -1.43 1.90 -14.56
N MET A 31 -0.37 1.52 -13.83
CA MET A 31 0.57 0.51 -14.30
C MET A 31 -0.14 -0.83 -14.52
N THR A 32 0.20 -1.52 -15.61
CA THR A 32 -0.31 -2.88 -15.86
C THR A 32 0.16 -3.84 -14.77
N THR A 33 -0.54 -4.98 -14.60
CA THR A 33 -0.13 -6.01 -13.62
C THR A 33 1.31 -6.48 -13.89
N ALA A 34 1.68 -6.66 -15.15
CA ALA A 34 3.03 -7.04 -15.55
C ALA A 34 4.08 -5.99 -15.16
N GLN A 35 3.83 -4.70 -15.42
CA GLN A 35 4.75 -3.62 -15.02
C GLN A 35 4.93 -3.55 -13.50
N GLN A 36 3.84 -3.69 -12.75
CA GLN A 36 3.89 -3.73 -11.28
C GLN A 36 4.69 -4.93 -10.78
N ALA A 37 4.49 -6.10 -11.38
CA ALA A 37 5.24 -7.30 -11.04
C ALA A 37 6.74 -7.14 -11.33
N THR A 38 7.09 -6.61 -12.50
CA THR A 38 8.49 -6.32 -12.87
C THR A 38 9.17 -5.41 -11.85
N LEU A 39 8.52 -4.30 -11.46
CA LEU A 39 9.09 -3.40 -10.45
C LEU A 39 9.24 -4.08 -9.09
N LYS A 40 8.27 -4.91 -8.69
CA LYS A 40 8.32 -5.66 -7.43
C LYS A 40 9.43 -6.69 -7.42
N VAL A 41 9.62 -7.43 -8.50
CA VAL A 41 10.71 -8.40 -8.66
C VAL A 41 12.04 -7.67 -8.62
N LYS A 42 12.22 -6.56 -9.36
CA LYS A 42 13.45 -5.75 -9.29
C LYS A 42 13.76 -5.22 -7.89
N GLN A 43 12.75 -4.76 -7.16
CA GLN A 43 12.89 -4.37 -5.75
C GLN A 43 13.32 -5.53 -4.85
N MET A 44 12.79 -6.74 -5.11
CA MET A 44 13.20 -7.94 -4.38
C MET A 44 14.62 -8.37 -4.77
N THR A 45 15.00 -8.25 -6.05
CA THR A 45 16.36 -8.46 -6.52
C THR A 45 17.34 -7.54 -5.81
N LEU A 46 17.07 -6.24 -5.75
CA LEU A 46 17.93 -5.28 -5.03
C LEU A 46 18.05 -5.60 -3.54
N ALA A 47 16.99 -6.14 -2.93
CA ALA A 47 16.99 -6.43 -1.51
C ALA A 47 17.57 -7.81 -1.16
N LEU A 48 17.52 -8.79 -2.05
CA LEU A 48 17.84 -10.20 -1.78
C LEU A 48 18.92 -10.77 -2.70
N ASP A 49 19.43 -9.98 -3.64
CA ASP A 49 20.43 -10.39 -4.63
C ASP A 49 19.95 -11.60 -5.45
N LEU A 50 18.73 -11.51 -5.99
CA LEU A 50 18.09 -12.60 -6.73
C LEU A 50 18.77 -12.85 -8.07
N ASN A 51 19.09 -14.11 -8.36
CA ASN A 51 19.59 -14.49 -9.69
C ASN A 51 18.47 -14.57 -10.74
N ALA A 52 18.82 -14.72 -12.03
CA ALA A 52 17.86 -14.72 -13.13
C ALA A 52 16.80 -15.83 -13.01
N LYS A 53 17.20 -17.03 -12.56
CA LYS A 53 16.28 -18.16 -12.35
C LYS A 53 15.25 -17.83 -11.27
N GLN A 54 15.71 -17.31 -10.13
CA GLN A 54 14.84 -16.91 -9.02
C GLN A 54 13.87 -15.80 -9.43
N GLN A 55 14.33 -14.80 -10.19
CA GLN A 55 13.46 -13.74 -10.70
C GLN A 55 12.36 -14.30 -11.61
N LYS A 56 12.70 -15.24 -12.51
CA LYS A 56 11.73 -15.91 -13.38
C LYS A 56 10.68 -16.70 -12.59
N GLU A 57 11.09 -17.44 -11.57
CA GLU A 57 10.20 -18.24 -10.72
C GLU A 57 9.32 -17.37 -9.80
N ILE A 58 9.82 -16.24 -9.31
CA ILE A 58 9.08 -15.33 -8.42
C ILE A 58 8.06 -14.47 -9.18
N THR A 59 8.35 -14.10 -10.43
CA THR A 59 7.49 -13.23 -11.25
C THR A 59 6.01 -13.66 -11.28
N PRO A 60 5.66 -14.92 -11.62
CA PRO A 60 4.25 -15.35 -11.65
C PRO A 60 3.60 -15.30 -10.26
N LEU A 61 4.34 -15.56 -9.18
CA LEU A 61 3.83 -15.45 -7.81
C LEU A 61 3.45 -14.01 -7.47
N ILE A 62 4.24 -13.05 -7.95
CA ILE A 62 3.99 -11.62 -7.74
C ILE A 62 2.82 -11.13 -8.59
N ILE A 63 2.70 -11.56 -9.84
CA ILE A 63 1.55 -11.26 -10.70
C ILE A 63 0.26 -11.71 -10.01
N ARG A 64 0.20 -13.00 -9.63
CA ARG A 64 -0.98 -13.55 -8.95
C ARG A 64 -1.32 -12.80 -7.67
N LYS A 65 -0.31 -12.43 -6.88
CA LYS A 65 -0.50 -11.63 -5.67
C LYS A 65 -1.09 -10.24 -5.95
N ILE A 66 -0.68 -9.60 -7.04
CA ILE A 66 -1.20 -8.28 -7.44
C ILE A 66 -2.66 -8.41 -7.88
N GLU A 67 -3.00 -9.44 -8.66
CA GLU A 67 -4.36 -9.74 -9.11
C GLU A 67 -5.30 -9.96 -7.92
N VAL A 68 -4.93 -10.84 -6.99
CA VAL A 68 -5.72 -11.08 -5.77
C VAL A 68 -5.94 -9.78 -4.98
N VAL A 69 -4.93 -8.91 -4.88
CA VAL A 69 -5.09 -7.61 -4.21
C VAL A 69 -6.04 -6.68 -4.99
N LYS A 70 -6.07 -6.73 -6.32
CA LYS A 70 -7.02 -5.96 -7.13
C LYS A 70 -8.44 -6.48 -6.96
N GLU A 71 -8.65 -7.80 -6.99
CA GLU A 71 -9.94 -8.45 -6.75
C GLU A 71 -10.49 -8.11 -5.36
N MET A 72 -9.66 -8.24 -4.32
CA MET A 72 -10.07 -7.89 -2.95
C MET A 72 -10.41 -6.41 -2.80
N LYS A 73 -9.74 -5.52 -3.54
CA LYS A 73 -10.08 -4.08 -3.54
C LYS A 73 -11.42 -3.84 -4.22
N ALA A 74 -11.67 -4.46 -5.38
CA ALA A 74 -12.94 -4.33 -6.09
C ALA A 74 -14.11 -4.83 -5.22
N ALA A 75 -14.00 -6.03 -4.66
CA ALA A 75 -15.01 -6.60 -3.77
C ALA A 75 -15.25 -5.69 -2.54
N LYS A 76 -14.19 -5.13 -1.97
CA LYS A 76 -14.33 -4.21 -0.83
C LYS A 76 -15.05 -2.91 -1.18
N GLU A 77 -14.80 -2.33 -2.36
CA GLU A 77 -15.52 -1.13 -2.78
C GLU A 77 -17.00 -1.44 -3.08
N GLU A 78 -17.31 -2.63 -3.61
CA GLU A 78 -18.68 -3.09 -3.80
C GLU A 78 -19.42 -3.29 -2.47
N HIS A 79 -18.80 -3.95 -1.48
CA HIS A 79 -19.35 -4.08 -0.13
C HIS A 79 -19.54 -2.72 0.56
N ARG A 80 -18.67 -1.75 0.26
CA ARG A 80 -18.80 -0.40 0.81
C ARG A 80 -20.02 0.33 0.22
N LYS A 81 -20.35 0.08 -1.06
CA LYS A 81 -21.55 0.63 -1.70
C LYS A 81 -22.84 -0.01 -1.18
N SER A 82 -22.81 -1.29 -0.82
CA SER A 82 -23.99 -2.01 -0.32
C SER A 82 -24.26 -1.82 1.18
N GLU A 83 -23.40 -1.09 1.92
CA GLU A 83 -23.45 -0.84 3.37
C GLU A 83 -23.59 -2.08 4.28
N LYS A 84 -23.58 -3.29 3.72
CA LYS A 84 -23.73 -4.55 4.44
C LYS A 84 -22.41 -4.92 5.09
N ARG A 85 -22.42 -5.05 6.42
CA ARG A 85 -21.28 -5.61 7.16
C ARG A 85 -21.22 -7.13 6.93
N PRO A 86 -20.03 -7.71 6.70
CA PRO A 86 -19.89 -9.16 6.63
C PRO A 86 -20.30 -9.81 7.96
N ASN A 87 -20.96 -10.96 7.91
CA ASN A 87 -21.29 -11.77 9.09
C ASN A 87 -20.05 -12.53 9.61
N GLY A 88 -20.19 -13.25 10.73
CA GLY A 88 -19.09 -13.98 11.37
C GLY A 88 -18.39 -14.99 10.46
N ASP A 89 -19.17 -15.81 9.76
CA ASP A 89 -18.65 -16.87 8.88
C ASP A 89 -17.94 -16.29 7.66
N ALA A 90 -18.46 -15.22 7.07
CA ALA A 90 -17.80 -14.50 6.00
C ALA A 90 -16.46 -13.91 6.46
N ILE A 91 -16.39 -13.37 7.68
CA ILE A 91 -15.13 -12.87 8.25
C ILE A 91 -14.14 -14.02 8.47
N PHE A 92 -14.60 -15.17 8.96
CA PHE A 92 -13.77 -16.35 9.15
C PHE A 92 -13.19 -16.84 7.81
N ALA A 93 -14.02 -17.06 6.81
CA ALA A 93 -13.60 -17.51 5.48
C ALA A 93 -12.58 -16.54 4.84
N MET A 94 -12.83 -15.23 4.94
CA MET A 94 -11.88 -14.22 4.45
C MET A 94 -10.53 -14.29 5.17
N LYS A 95 -10.52 -14.47 6.50
CA LYS A 95 -9.28 -14.60 7.28
C LYS A 95 -8.54 -15.90 6.94
N ASN A 96 -9.27 -17.01 6.81
CA ASN A 96 -8.68 -18.31 6.48
C ASN A 96 -7.99 -18.26 5.12
N ASN A 97 -8.71 -17.82 4.07
CA ASN A 97 -8.16 -17.70 2.72
C ASN A 97 -6.95 -16.75 2.66
N TYR A 98 -6.97 -15.68 3.45
CA TYR A 98 -5.84 -14.76 3.55
C TYR A 98 -4.61 -15.40 4.19
N LEU A 99 -4.79 -16.20 5.24
CA LEU A 99 -3.71 -16.93 5.90
C LEU A 99 -3.15 -18.02 5.00
N ASP A 100 -3.99 -18.77 4.29
CA ASP A 100 -3.58 -19.79 3.33
C ASP A 100 -2.74 -19.19 2.20
N ALA A 101 -3.16 -18.04 1.66
CA ALA A 101 -2.37 -17.31 0.67
C ALA A 101 -1.00 -16.85 1.22
N GLN A 102 -0.91 -16.46 2.50
CA GLN A 102 0.37 -16.14 3.13
C GLN A 102 1.26 -17.37 3.28
N ILE A 103 0.68 -18.50 3.70
CA ILE A 103 1.40 -19.77 3.88
C ILE A 103 1.93 -20.25 2.54
N MET A 104 1.09 -20.28 1.51
CA MET A 104 1.48 -20.69 0.16
C MET A 104 2.61 -19.82 -0.38
N MET A 105 2.48 -18.49 -0.27
CA MET A 105 3.54 -17.56 -0.69
C MET A 105 4.83 -17.82 0.10
N LYS A 106 4.75 -18.00 1.42
CA LYS A 106 5.92 -18.28 2.26
C LYS A 106 6.62 -19.58 1.83
N ASN A 107 5.85 -20.64 1.59
CA ASN A 107 6.38 -21.94 1.18
C ASN A 107 7.04 -21.87 -0.19
N LYS A 108 6.42 -21.22 -1.18
CA LYS A 108 7.02 -21.02 -2.50
C LYS A 108 8.30 -20.18 -2.43
N MET A 109 8.32 -19.10 -1.64
CA MET A 109 9.53 -18.32 -1.43
C MET A 109 10.64 -19.13 -0.75
N LYS A 110 10.31 -20.03 0.18
CA LYS A 110 11.28 -20.93 0.84
C LYS A 110 11.91 -21.92 -0.15
N GLN A 111 11.17 -22.35 -1.17
CA GLN A 111 11.66 -23.25 -2.21
C GLN A 111 12.60 -22.56 -3.21
N ILE A 112 12.33 -21.28 -3.53
CA ILE A 112 13.06 -20.54 -4.57
C ILE A 112 14.32 -19.84 -4.00
N LEU A 113 14.23 -19.33 -2.78
CA LEU A 113 15.31 -18.56 -2.15
C LEU A 113 16.33 -19.47 -1.45
N THR A 114 17.58 -19.01 -1.39
CA THR A 114 18.57 -19.62 -0.48
C THR A 114 18.18 -19.37 0.98
N ALA A 115 18.75 -20.13 1.91
CA ALA A 115 18.48 -19.96 3.34
C ALA A 115 18.75 -18.52 3.83
N ALA A 116 19.86 -17.92 3.42
CA ALA A 116 20.22 -16.54 3.76
C ALA A 116 19.23 -15.52 3.19
N GLN A 117 18.84 -15.68 1.93
CA GLN A 117 17.84 -14.83 1.27
C GLN A 117 16.47 -14.94 1.94
N PHE A 118 16.05 -16.17 2.29
CA PHE A 118 14.78 -16.42 2.94
C PHE A 118 14.72 -15.78 4.34
N GLN A 119 15.79 -15.88 5.13
CA GLN A 119 15.88 -15.20 6.42
C GLN A 119 15.77 -13.67 6.27
N LYS A 120 16.44 -13.08 5.27
CA LYS A 120 16.34 -11.64 4.97
C LYS A 120 14.91 -11.27 4.56
N PHE A 121 14.26 -12.09 3.72
CA PHE A 121 12.86 -11.94 3.34
C PHE A 121 11.91 -11.99 4.55
N GLU A 122 12.08 -12.92 5.49
CA GLU A 122 11.28 -12.98 6.71
C GLU A 122 11.46 -11.76 7.61
N LYS A 123 12.71 -11.28 7.78
CA LYS A 123 13.01 -10.05 8.52
C LYS A 123 12.33 -8.83 7.88
N MET A 124 12.38 -8.71 6.54
CA MET A 124 11.69 -7.65 5.81
C MET A 124 10.17 -7.72 6.00
N ALA A 125 9.59 -8.93 5.92
CA ALA A 125 8.17 -9.14 6.14
C ALA A 125 7.73 -8.75 7.57
N LYS A 126 8.51 -9.14 8.59
CA LYS A 126 8.27 -8.77 10.00
C LYS A 126 8.34 -7.26 10.20
N THR A 127 9.37 -6.62 9.65
CA THR A 127 9.53 -5.15 9.71
C THR A 127 8.36 -4.45 9.05
N LYS A 128 7.90 -4.89 7.87
CA LYS A 128 6.73 -4.34 7.20
C LYS A 128 5.45 -4.48 8.04
N LYS A 129 5.23 -5.65 8.66
CA LYS A 129 4.10 -5.87 9.60
C LYS A 129 4.16 -4.91 10.79
N ARG A 130 5.33 -4.73 11.40
CA ARG A 130 5.54 -3.79 12.53
C ARG A 130 5.24 -2.35 12.12
N MET A 131 5.74 -1.91 10.97
CA MET A 131 5.49 -0.57 10.44
C MET A 131 4.00 -0.33 10.15
N ALA A 132 3.31 -1.33 9.57
CA ALA A 132 1.88 -1.27 9.35
C ALA A 132 1.10 -1.15 10.67
N ALA A 133 1.46 -1.93 11.70
CA ALA A 133 0.86 -1.86 13.02
C ALA A 133 1.05 -0.48 13.67
N LYS A 134 2.27 0.08 13.61
CA LYS A 134 2.56 1.44 14.13
C LYS A 134 1.72 2.50 13.42
N LYS A 135 1.60 2.41 12.09
CA LYS A 135 0.76 3.31 11.29
C LYS A 135 -0.73 3.21 11.68
N MET A 136 -1.25 2.01 11.91
CA MET A 136 -2.63 1.82 12.36
C MET A 136 -2.88 2.39 13.75
N LYS A 137 -1.95 2.19 14.71
CA LYS A 137 -2.04 2.81 16.05
C LYS A 137 -2.09 4.34 15.96
N HIS A 138 -1.21 4.95 15.16
CA HIS A 138 -1.18 6.41 14.97
C HIS A 138 -2.48 6.95 14.35
N GLN A 139 -3.04 6.26 13.36
CA GLN A 139 -4.31 6.65 12.75
C GLN A 139 -5.49 6.54 13.73
N LYS A 140 -5.53 5.51 14.59
CA LYS A 140 -6.54 5.39 15.64
C LYS A 140 -6.43 6.54 16.65
N GLY A 141 -5.22 6.87 17.12
CA GLY A 141 -4.99 7.99 18.04
C GLY A 141 -5.44 9.34 17.47
N LYS A 142 -5.17 9.61 16.19
CA LYS A 142 -5.65 10.83 15.50
C LYS A 142 -7.18 10.87 15.35
N ARG A 143 -7.83 9.73 15.08
CA ARG A 143 -9.30 9.65 14.98
C ARG A 143 -9.98 9.78 16.35
N GLY A 144 -9.34 9.30 17.42
CA GLY A 144 -9.79 9.50 18.81
C GLY A 144 -9.79 10.98 19.21
N LYS A 145 -8.67 11.69 18.98
CA LYS A 145 -8.58 13.14 19.26
C LYS A 145 -9.60 13.97 18.47
N LYS A 146 -9.81 13.67 17.18
CA LYS A 146 -10.83 14.35 16.34
C LYS A 146 -12.28 14.11 16.77
N ARG A 147 -12.56 13.03 17.50
CA ARG A 147 -13.90 12.74 18.05
C ARG A 147 -14.13 13.43 19.39
N GLY A 148 -13.07 13.59 20.21
CA GLY A 148 -13.13 14.35 21.46
C GLY A 148 -13.28 15.86 21.27
N SER A 149 -12.75 16.42 20.18
CA SER A 149 -12.86 17.86 19.86
C SER A 149 -14.15 18.25 19.10
N ARG A 150 -15.11 17.33 18.97
CA ARG A 150 -16.41 17.54 18.30
C ARG A 150 -17.59 17.39 19.26
N LYS A 151 -17.31 17.20 20.55
CA LYS A 151 -18.28 17.32 21.64
C LYS A 151 -18.07 18.65 22.32
#